data_AF-A0A6J1EMW1-F1
#
_entry.id   AF-A0A6J1EMW1-F1
#
_cell.length_a   1.000
_cell.length_b   1.000
_cell.length_c   1.000
_cell.angle_alpha   90.00
_cell.angle_beta   90.00
_cell.angle_gamma   90.00
#
_symmetry.space_group_name_H-M   'P 1'
#
loop_
_entity.id
_entity.type
_entity.pdbx_description
1 polymer ?
#
loop_
_entity_poly.entity_id
_entity_poly.type
_entity_poly.pdbx_seq_one_letter_code
_entity_poly.pdbx_strand_id
1 'polypeptide(L)'
;MRFLHHNQCLYSSFSKLSSLSSSFYLMGSFNLCKSSSLLFLSPLSSSSSSSSSSQRFFLYKSNSVLHGSFPVRPMSRGKAFSMKPNGVSSFTSHANVPRPPEFMENPLAEALSLTRLNILKKKLQELDIDAEFCVPGQTNHLLCPMCKGGDSGERALSLHISEDGGAAVWMCFRAKCGWKGRTLAFADGRSSHQISGQLTLKQKKRKITVESLQLEPLCDELVAYFAERLISKDTLLRNSVMQKRSNNQISIAFTYKRRGALISCKYRDVNKKFWQEANTEKIFYGLDDIDGASDIIIVEGEIDKLSMAEAGFHNCVSVPDGAPPSASQKDVPPVDQDTKYQYLWNCKDYLSKASRIILATDGDAPGQALAEEIARRVGRERCWRVKWPKKNEANHFKDANEVLMYLGPEALREVVDNAELFPIRGLFNFKNYFDEIDSYYHKKGGNEFGVPTGWKALNDLYNVVPGELTIVTGIPNSGKSEWIDALLCNLNESSGWKFVLCSMENQVREHARKLLEKRIKKPFFSARYGGAVERMSLDELEQGKQWLNDTFFLARCENESLPSINWVLDLAKAAVLRHGVSGLVIDPYNELDHQRPSSQTETEYVSQMLTKVKRFAQHHACHVWFVAHPRQVGR
;
A
#
# COMPACT_ATOMS: atom_id res chain seq x y z
N MET A 1 -27.77 -46.61 -15.45
CA MET A 1 -28.79 -46.45 -16.52
C MET A 1 -28.30 -45.38 -17.49
N ARG A 2 -28.56 -45.54 -18.81
CA ARG A 2 -28.37 -44.57 -19.92
C ARG A 2 -26.97 -43.91 -20.04
N PHE A 3 -26.13 -44.23 -21.04
CA PHE A 3 -26.24 -44.00 -22.50
C PHE A 3 -26.39 -42.52 -22.90
N LEU A 4 -25.91 -42.00 -24.04
CA LEU A 4 -24.74 -42.25 -24.95
C LEU A 4 -24.98 -41.43 -26.24
N HIS A 5 -23.92 -40.89 -26.86
CA HIS A 5 -23.79 -40.53 -28.29
C HIS A 5 -24.60 -39.41 -28.99
N HIS A 6 -24.05 -39.07 -30.17
CA HIS A 6 -24.51 -38.23 -31.29
C HIS A 6 -24.39 -36.69 -31.12
N ASN A 7 -24.02 -35.91 -32.14
CA ASN A 7 -23.45 -36.15 -33.50
C ASN A 7 -22.78 -34.82 -33.97
N GLN A 8 -22.12 -34.63 -35.13
CA GLN A 8 -22.01 -35.36 -36.40
C GLN A 8 -20.73 -34.92 -37.14
N CYS A 9 -20.24 -35.69 -38.12
CA CYS A 9 -19.30 -35.21 -39.14
C CYS A 9 -19.67 -35.87 -40.48
N LEU A 10 -19.51 -35.15 -41.60
CA LEU A 10 -19.94 -35.60 -42.93
C LEU A 10 -18.75 -35.79 -43.88
N TYR A 11 -18.64 -37.03 -44.40
CA TYR A 11 -18.23 -37.43 -45.75
C TYR A 11 -17.28 -36.47 -46.53
N SER A 12 -16.00 -36.84 -46.72
CA SER A 12 -15.49 -37.71 -47.82
C SER A 12 -15.42 -36.99 -49.19
N SER A 13 -14.48 -37.25 -50.11
CA SER A 13 -13.25 -38.07 -50.12
C SER A 13 -12.54 -37.79 -51.45
N PHE A 14 -11.20 -37.75 -51.52
CA PHE A 14 -10.48 -38.13 -52.74
C PHE A 14 -9.04 -38.61 -52.48
N SER A 15 -8.66 -39.64 -53.24
CA SER A 15 -7.34 -40.24 -53.51
C SER A 15 -6.08 -39.45 -53.12
N LYS A 16 -5.11 -40.03 -52.38
CA LYS A 16 -4.17 -41.14 -52.71
C LYS A 16 -2.95 -40.71 -53.56
N LEU A 17 -1.78 -41.22 -53.14
CA LEU A 17 -0.48 -41.23 -53.84
C LEU A 17 0.20 -39.84 -53.99
N SER A 18 1.53 -39.71 -53.92
CA SER A 18 2.57 -40.68 -53.52
C SER A 18 3.81 -39.98 -52.97
N SER A 19 4.59 -40.72 -52.19
CA SER A 19 5.97 -40.36 -51.82
C SER A 19 6.85 -40.08 -53.03
N LEU A 20 7.77 -39.11 -52.91
CA LEU A 20 9.18 -39.33 -53.24
C LEU A 20 10.07 -38.26 -52.62
N SER A 21 11.30 -38.65 -52.29
CA SER A 21 12.33 -37.82 -51.68
C SER A 21 13.47 -37.56 -52.65
N SER A 22 13.89 -36.31 -52.83
CA SER A 22 15.28 -35.97 -53.10
C SER A 22 15.55 -34.47 -52.93
N SER A 23 16.60 -34.14 -52.20
CA SER A 23 17.17 -32.79 -52.16
C SER A 23 17.93 -32.50 -53.45
N PHE A 24 17.90 -31.26 -53.94
CA PHE A 24 19.08 -30.66 -54.59
C PHE A 24 19.06 -29.13 -54.53
N TYR A 25 20.25 -28.53 -54.43
CA TYR A 25 20.47 -27.09 -54.50
C TYR A 25 20.39 -26.60 -55.96
N LEU A 26 19.94 -25.36 -56.17
CA LEU A 26 20.65 -24.40 -57.03
C LEU A 26 20.17 -22.95 -56.80
N MET A 27 21.01 -21.99 -57.19
CA MET A 27 20.76 -20.55 -57.12
C MET A 27 19.99 -20.06 -58.36
N GLY A 28 19.18 -19.01 -58.21
CA GLY A 28 18.43 -18.42 -59.33
C GLY A 28 17.91 -17.02 -59.03
N SER A 29 18.75 -16.00 -59.18
CA SER A 29 18.38 -14.59 -58.98
C SER A 29 17.58 -14.04 -60.16
N PHE A 30 16.51 -13.28 -59.90
CA PHE A 30 15.87 -12.42 -60.90
C PHE A 30 15.47 -11.06 -60.30
N ASN A 31 15.66 -9.99 -61.07
CA ASN A 31 15.37 -8.60 -60.68
C ASN A 31 14.17 -8.05 -61.48
N LEU A 32 13.33 -7.24 -60.83
CA LEU A 32 12.55 -6.13 -61.40
C LEU A 32 12.21 -5.18 -60.23
N CYS A 33 12.72 -3.94 -60.23
CA CYS A 33 12.02 -2.71 -60.68
C CYS A 33 10.87 -2.25 -59.74
N LYS A 34 10.69 -0.96 -59.41
CA LYS A 34 11.46 0.27 -59.77
C LYS A 34 11.01 1.45 -58.88
N SER A 35 11.95 2.33 -58.48
CA SER A 35 11.84 3.80 -58.27
C SER A 35 10.67 4.40 -57.41
N SER A 36 10.71 5.61 -56.86
CA SER A 36 11.59 6.77 -57.08
C SER A 36 11.92 7.50 -55.76
N SER A 37 13.08 8.16 -55.73
CA SER A 37 13.50 9.12 -54.70
C SER A 37 13.03 10.55 -55.01
N LEU A 38 12.94 11.40 -53.99
CA LEU A 38 13.15 12.85 -54.14
C LEU A 38 14.22 13.34 -53.15
N LEU A 39 15.09 14.22 -53.64
CA LEU A 39 16.13 14.94 -52.92
C LEU A 39 15.94 16.43 -53.18
N PHE A 40 16.36 17.27 -52.23
CA PHE A 40 16.69 18.68 -52.51
C PHE A 40 18.02 19.04 -51.85
N LEU A 41 18.73 19.99 -52.45
CA LEU A 41 20.14 20.30 -52.19
C LEU A 41 20.34 21.69 -51.58
N SER A 42 21.54 21.92 -51.07
CA SER A 42 22.02 23.13 -50.37
C SER A 42 22.13 24.37 -51.29
N PRO A 43 22.54 25.52 -50.71
CA PRO A 43 23.85 26.05 -51.14
C PRO A 43 24.77 26.46 -49.97
N LEU A 44 26.00 26.89 -50.31
CA LEU A 44 27.09 27.23 -49.37
C LEU A 44 27.28 28.74 -49.18
N SER A 45 27.99 29.13 -48.13
CA SER A 45 28.88 30.30 -48.13
C SER A 45 30.13 30.10 -47.24
N SER A 46 31.24 30.73 -47.62
CA SER A 46 32.53 30.79 -46.91
C SER A 46 32.85 32.28 -46.61
N SER A 47 33.84 32.72 -45.83
CA SER A 47 35.03 32.14 -45.14
C SER A 47 35.37 33.05 -43.91
N SER A 48 36.51 33.11 -43.20
CA SER A 48 37.85 32.47 -43.25
C SER A 48 38.60 32.69 -41.90
N SER A 49 39.55 31.81 -41.53
CA SER A 49 40.62 32.01 -40.52
C SER A 49 40.20 32.16 -39.03
N SER A 50 41.02 31.82 -38.01
CA SER A 50 42.44 31.41 -37.97
C SER A 50 42.75 30.36 -36.86
N SER A 51 43.93 29.73 -36.98
CA SER A 51 44.68 28.86 -36.02
C SER A 51 44.30 28.90 -34.53
N SER A 52 44.32 27.78 -33.79
CA SER A 52 45.58 27.07 -33.45
C SER A 52 45.46 25.56 -33.14
N SER A 53 46.62 24.93 -32.85
CA SER A 53 46.88 23.50 -32.59
C SER A 53 46.26 22.97 -31.29
N SER A 54 45.85 21.69 -31.21
CA SER A 54 46.81 20.57 -30.99
C SER A 54 46.29 19.18 -31.44
N GLN A 55 47.20 18.21 -31.53
CA GLN A 55 47.01 16.90 -32.18
C GLN A 55 46.69 15.75 -31.22
N ARG A 56 45.89 14.77 -31.70
CA ARG A 56 45.90 13.29 -31.43
C ARG A 56 45.85 12.83 -29.95
N PHE A 57 45.13 11.78 -29.57
CA PHE A 57 45.05 10.45 -30.16
C PHE A 57 43.74 9.72 -29.81
N PHE A 58 43.33 8.75 -30.65
CA PHE A 58 42.38 7.70 -30.26
C PHE A 58 43.07 6.65 -29.38
N LEU A 59 42.47 6.29 -28.24
CA LEU A 59 42.71 5.02 -27.55
C LEU A 59 41.42 4.50 -26.92
N TYR A 60 40.97 3.33 -27.37
CA TYR A 60 39.96 2.54 -26.65
C TYR A 60 40.57 2.02 -25.33
N LYS A 61 39.88 2.22 -24.21
CA LYS A 61 40.07 1.41 -22.99
C LYS A 61 38.73 1.07 -22.35
N SER A 62 38.33 -0.19 -22.54
CA SER A 62 37.32 -0.86 -21.72
C SER A 62 37.84 -1.03 -20.29
N ASN A 63 37.07 -0.61 -19.29
CA ASN A 63 37.29 -0.94 -17.88
C ASN A 63 35.97 -1.44 -17.27
N SER A 64 36.02 -2.59 -16.62
CA SER A 64 34.85 -3.29 -16.07
C SER A 64 34.92 -3.34 -14.54
N VAL A 65 33.98 -2.68 -13.85
CA VAL A 65 33.86 -2.75 -12.38
C VAL A 65 32.39 -2.82 -11.92
N LEU A 66 32.00 -4.03 -11.52
CA LEU A 66 31.11 -4.42 -10.41
C LEU A 66 29.71 -3.78 -10.17
N HIS A 67 28.72 -4.69 -10.11
CA HIS A 67 27.51 -4.71 -9.26
C HIS A 67 26.66 -3.43 -9.06
N GLY A 68 25.50 -3.41 -9.72
CA GLY A 68 24.32 -2.66 -9.26
C GLY A 68 23.46 -3.49 -8.31
N SER A 69 23.35 -3.08 -7.05
CA SER A 69 22.41 -3.63 -6.06
C SER A 69 21.12 -2.79 -6.00
N PHE A 70 19.98 -3.41 -5.70
CA PHE A 70 18.68 -2.72 -5.62
C PHE A 70 18.69 -1.52 -4.64
N PRO A 71 18.19 -0.33 -5.03
CA PRO A 71 18.26 0.87 -4.21
C PRO A 71 17.19 0.91 -3.11
N VAL A 72 17.53 0.40 -1.92
CA VAL A 72 16.74 0.64 -0.69
C VAL A 72 16.96 2.08 -0.23
N ARG A 73 15.87 2.84 -0.02
CA ARG A 73 15.94 4.24 0.45
C ARG A 73 16.56 4.33 1.86
N PRO A 74 17.51 5.23 2.12
CA PRO A 74 18.06 5.42 3.46
C PRO A 74 17.06 6.14 4.38
N MET A 75 16.78 5.55 5.54
CA MET A 75 16.09 6.24 6.65
C MET A 75 17.10 7.00 7.51
N SER A 76 16.80 8.27 7.82
CA SER A 76 17.66 9.11 8.65
C SER A 76 17.57 8.73 10.14
N ARG A 77 18.71 8.84 10.85
CA ARG A 77 18.86 8.42 12.25
C ARG A 77 18.12 9.37 13.20
N GLY A 78 17.05 8.90 13.84
CA GLY A 78 16.53 9.50 15.07
C GLY A 78 17.44 9.22 16.26
N LYS A 79 17.73 10.23 17.10
CA LYS A 79 18.49 10.03 18.35
C LYS A 79 17.58 9.42 19.42
N ALA A 80 18.04 8.38 20.09
CA ALA A 80 17.38 7.86 21.28
C ALA A 80 17.65 8.78 22.49
N PHE A 81 16.60 9.09 23.27
CA PHE A 81 16.73 9.67 24.60
C PHE A 81 16.28 8.66 25.65
N SER A 82 17.05 8.57 26.74
CA SER A 82 16.86 7.58 27.80
C SER A 82 15.74 7.98 28.76
N MET A 83 14.90 7.02 29.17
CA MET A 83 14.02 7.17 30.32
C MET A 83 14.66 6.54 31.56
N LYS A 84 14.63 7.25 32.69
CA LYS A 84 14.70 6.66 34.04
C LYS A 84 13.60 7.27 34.93
N PRO A 85 13.08 6.52 35.90
CA PRO A 85 11.89 6.90 36.67
C PRO A 85 12.22 7.62 37.98
N ASN A 86 11.18 8.24 38.56
CA ASN A 86 10.87 8.57 39.98
C ASN A 86 9.77 9.66 39.94
N GLY A 87 9.00 9.98 40.99
CA GLY A 87 8.88 9.46 42.35
C GLY A 87 7.60 10.05 42.99
N VAL A 88 7.28 9.74 44.25
CA VAL A 88 6.00 10.11 44.90
C VAL A 88 6.18 11.27 45.91
N SER A 89 5.08 11.98 46.20
CA SER A 89 4.89 12.96 47.31
C SER A 89 5.46 14.38 47.07
N SER A 90 4.96 15.47 47.70
CA SER A 90 3.78 15.65 48.59
C SER A 90 3.37 17.13 48.75
N PHE A 91 2.06 17.37 48.91
CA PHE A 91 1.36 18.41 49.71
C PHE A 91 1.94 19.83 49.94
N THR A 92 1.13 20.82 49.55
CA THR A 92 0.82 22.13 50.22
C THR A 92 1.91 23.09 50.70
N SER A 93 1.77 24.35 50.28
CA SER A 93 1.48 25.46 51.23
C SER A 93 0.73 26.61 50.53
N HIS A 94 -0.02 27.42 51.30
CA HIS A 94 -0.53 28.72 50.88
C HIS A 94 0.44 29.83 51.33
N ALA A 95 0.51 30.92 50.58
CA ALA A 95 1.16 32.16 50.99
C ALA A 95 0.24 33.36 50.71
N ASN A 96 -0.03 34.19 51.74
CA ASN A 96 -0.94 35.32 51.65
C ASN A 96 -0.21 36.62 51.27
N VAL A 97 -0.82 37.43 50.40
CA VAL A 97 -0.50 38.85 50.17
C VAL A 97 -1.85 39.61 50.05
N PRO A 98 -2.02 40.82 50.64
CA PRO A 98 -3.35 41.29 51.05
C PRO A 98 -4.16 42.10 50.02
N ARG A 99 -5.48 42.16 50.27
CA ARG A 99 -6.51 42.96 49.55
C ARG A 99 -6.41 44.46 49.89
N PRO A 100 -6.57 45.34 48.90
CA PRO A 100 -7.50 46.48 49.06
C PRO A 100 -8.27 46.83 47.75
N PRO A 101 -9.24 47.76 47.79
CA PRO A 101 -10.40 47.84 48.67
C PRO A 101 -11.68 47.42 47.88
N GLU A 102 -12.87 47.80 48.35
CA GLU A 102 -14.15 47.51 47.67
C GLU A 102 -14.28 48.25 46.34
N PHE A 103 -14.80 47.55 45.32
CA PHE A 103 -15.31 48.14 44.08
C PHE A 103 -16.67 47.52 43.78
N MET A 104 -17.62 48.37 43.39
CA MET A 104 -19.06 48.08 43.23
C MET A 104 -19.39 46.67 42.72
N GLU A 105 -20.26 45.97 43.45
CA GLU A 105 -21.03 44.85 42.91
C GLU A 105 -21.76 45.33 41.64
N ASN A 106 -21.41 44.76 40.49
CA ASN A 106 -22.04 45.08 39.22
C ASN A 106 -23.13 44.04 38.94
N PRO A 107 -24.43 44.38 39.02
CA PRO A 107 -25.51 43.39 38.92
C PRO A 107 -25.53 42.62 37.60
N LEU A 108 -24.97 43.20 36.51
CA LEU A 108 -24.82 42.48 35.25
C LEU A 108 -23.83 41.31 35.35
N ALA A 109 -22.78 41.41 36.16
CA ALA A 109 -21.74 40.38 36.27
C ALA A 109 -22.26 39.12 36.96
N GLU A 110 -23.00 39.29 38.07
CA GLU A 110 -23.65 38.17 38.76
C GLU A 110 -24.76 37.55 37.92
N ALA A 111 -25.60 38.37 37.27
CA ALA A 111 -26.61 37.88 36.34
C ALA A 111 -26.01 37.06 35.18
N LEU A 112 -24.85 37.48 34.65
CA LEU A 112 -24.12 36.71 33.63
C LEU A 112 -23.53 35.40 34.20
N SER A 113 -22.98 35.43 35.41
CA SER A 113 -22.43 34.23 36.09
C SER A 113 -23.52 33.19 36.37
N LEU A 114 -24.66 33.62 36.93
CA LEU A 114 -25.85 32.76 37.15
C LEU A 114 -26.37 32.19 35.82
N THR A 115 -26.39 32.99 34.75
CA THR A 115 -26.80 32.52 33.41
C THR A 115 -25.81 31.48 32.85
N ARG A 116 -24.50 31.69 33.00
CA ARG A 116 -23.46 30.71 32.62
C ARG A 116 -23.62 29.41 33.42
N LEU A 117 -23.75 29.52 34.74
CA LEU A 117 -23.87 28.39 35.66
C LEU A 117 -25.12 27.55 35.36
N ASN A 118 -26.27 28.17 35.04
CA ASN A 118 -27.49 27.44 34.69
C ASN A 118 -27.34 26.68 33.36
N ILE A 119 -26.70 27.28 32.35
CA ILE A 119 -26.39 26.60 31.08
C ILE A 119 -25.39 25.46 31.32
N LEU A 120 -24.40 25.66 32.19
CA LEU A 120 -23.39 24.66 32.55
C LEU A 120 -23.99 23.48 33.33
N LYS A 121 -24.84 23.73 34.33
CA LYS A 121 -25.55 22.69 35.09
C LYS A 121 -26.43 21.85 34.19
N LYS A 122 -27.16 22.46 33.24
CA LYS A 122 -27.93 21.71 32.23
C LYS A 122 -27.04 20.80 31.36
N LYS A 123 -25.89 21.30 30.90
CA LYS A 123 -24.91 20.48 30.13
C LYS A 123 -24.27 19.36 30.94
N LEU A 124 -24.16 19.50 32.26
CA LEU A 124 -23.71 18.43 33.16
C LEU A 124 -24.81 17.39 33.40
N GLN A 125 -26.07 17.82 33.53
CA GLN A 125 -27.23 16.94 33.61
C GLN A 125 -27.45 16.13 32.31
N GLU A 126 -27.18 16.72 31.14
CA GLU A 126 -27.13 16.03 29.83
C GLU A 126 -26.01 14.94 29.76
N LEU A 127 -25.08 14.92 30.72
CA LEU A 127 -24.02 13.92 30.88
C LEU A 127 -24.25 12.99 32.10
N ASP A 128 -25.45 12.99 32.68
CA ASP A 128 -25.83 12.24 33.89
C ASP A 128 -24.96 12.59 35.13
N ILE A 129 -24.45 13.83 35.17
CA ILE A 129 -23.74 14.42 36.32
C ILE A 129 -24.72 15.34 37.07
N ASP A 130 -25.17 14.92 38.25
CA ASP A 130 -25.88 15.80 39.18
C ASP A 130 -24.94 16.89 39.70
N ALA A 131 -25.19 18.13 39.26
CA ALA A 131 -24.49 19.33 39.68
C ALA A 131 -25.41 20.32 40.42
N GLU A 132 -26.59 19.90 40.87
CA GLU A 132 -27.58 20.79 41.51
C GLU A 132 -27.00 21.46 42.76
N PHE A 133 -26.37 20.67 43.64
CA PHE A 133 -25.74 21.14 44.88
C PHE A 133 -24.27 21.60 44.72
N CYS A 134 -23.70 21.56 43.50
CA CYS A 134 -22.30 21.92 43.29
C CYS A 134 -22.09 23.45 43.31
N VAL A 135 -21.16 23.89 44.16
CA VAL A 135 -20.78 25.30 44.34
C VAL A 135 -19.61 25.67 43.41
N PRO A 136 -19.67 26.80 42.67
CA PRO A 136 -18.54 27.34 41.92
C PRO A 136 -17.27 27.55 42.77
N GLY A 137 -16.09 27.35 42.18
CA GLY A 137 -14.81 27.44 42.88
C GLY A 137 -14.49 26.26 43.81
N GLN A 138 -15.40 25.28 43.95
CA GLN A 138 -15.19 24.11 44.82
C GLN A 138 -15.11 22.80 44.03
N THR A 139 -14.30 21.87 44.54
CA THR A 139 -14.21 20.50 44.03
C THR A 139 -15.21 19.61 44.77
N ASN A 140 -16.15 19.02 44.04
CA ASN A 140 -17.24 18.21 44.55
C ASN A 140 -17.00 16.73 44.23
N HIS A 141 -17.38 15.84 45.15
CA HIS A 141 -17.19 14.39 45.01
C HIS A 141 -18.54 13.66 44.83
N LEU A 142 -18.76 13.16 43.63
CA LEU A 142 -20.04 12.65 43.12
C LEU A 142 -19.93 11.16 42.74
N LEU A 143 -21.09 10.53 42.55
CA LEU A 143 -21.15 9.24 41.86
C LEU A 143 -20.79 9.45 40.38
N CYS A 144 -19.96 8.57 39.83
CA CYS A 144 -19.62 8.62 38.40
C CYS A 144 -20.71 7.91 37.57
N PRO A 145 -21.39 8.56 36.61
CA PRO A 145 -22.46 7.91 35.85
C PRO A 145 -21.96 6.70 35.04
N MET A 146 -20.73 6.78 34.51
CA MET A 146 -20.12 5.73 33.68
C MET A 146 -19.78 4.43 34.43
N CYS A 147 -19.60 4.47 35.76
CA CYS A 147 -19.29 3.26 36.54
C CYS A 147 -20.13 3.08 37.81
N LYS A 148 -20.97 4.04 38.16
CA LYS A 148 -21.88 4.10 39.33
C LYS A 148 -21.22 3.83 40.69
N GLY A 149 -19.93 4.20 40.81
CA GLY A 149 -19.09 3.86 41.96
C GLY A 149 -18.66 2.39 42.02
N GLY A 150 -19.12 1.57 41.06
CA GLY A 150 -18.93 0.13 41.03
C GLY A 150 -19.50 -0.56 42.26
N ASP A 151 -18.88 -1.67 42.60
CA ASP A 151 -19.28 -2.64 43.63
C ASP A 151 -19.29 -2.02 45.05
N SER A 152 -18.55 -0.92 45.25
CA SER A 152 -18.45 -0.16 46.50
C SER A 152 -19.36 1.08 46.54
N GLY A 153 -20.03 1.46 45.45
CA GLY A 153 -20.84 2.68 45.37
C GLY A 153 -20.06 3.98 45.61
N GLU A 154 -18.74 3.98 45.38
CA GLU A 154 -17.85 5.06 45.79
C GLU A 154 -18.05 6.37 44.99
N ARG A 155 -18.02 7.51 45.69
CA ARG A 155 -18.14 8.86 45.09
C ARG A 155 -16.81 9.35 44.49
N ALA A 156 -16.23 8.55 43.60
CA ALA A 156 -14.91 8.79 43.00
C ALA A 156 -14.92 9.78 41.81
N LEU A 157 -16.05 10.37 41.42
CA LEU A 157 -16.07 11.45 40.43
C LEU A 157 -15.75 12.79 41.10
N SER A 158 -14.56 13.32 40.86
CA SER A 158 -14.24 14.71 41.16
C SER A 158 -14.81 15.61 40.06
N LEU A 159 -15.55 16.66 40.43
CA LEU A 159 -16.08 17.71 39.56
C LEU A 159 -15.67 19.07 40.11
N HIS A 160 -15.03 19.90 39.29
CA HIS A 160 -14.69 21.29 39.60
C HIS A 160 -15.44 22.22 38.64
N ILE A 161 -16.11 23.24 39.18
CA ILE A 161 -16.77 24.33 38.43
C ILE A 161 -15.97 25.62 38.64
N SER A 162 -15.68 26.38 37.59
CA SER A 162 -14.97 27.66 37.70
C SER A 162 -15.79 28.71 38.46
N GLU A 163 -15.11 29.66 39.13
CA GLU A 163 -15.75 30.72 39.93
C GLU A 163 -16.74 31.57 39.12
N ASP A 164 -16.49 31.76 37.82
CA ASP A 164 -17.36 32.52 36.90
C ASP A 164 -18.58 31.73 36.37
N GLY A 165 -18.75 30.47 36.81
CA GLY A 165 -19.75 29.54 36.29
C GLY A 165 -19.58 29.16 34.80
N GLY A 166 -18.47 29.53 34.18
CA GLY A 166 -18.24 29.41 32.73
C GLY A 166 -17.73 28.05 32.28
N ALA A 167 -17.09 27.28 33.15
CA ALA A 167 -16.44 26.00 32.82
C ALA A 167 -16.63 24.93 33.92
N ALA A 168 -16.72 23.67 33.50
CA ALA A 168 -16.62 22.52 34.38
C ALA A 168 -15.58 21.51 33.87
N VAL A 169 -14.87 20.87 34.78
CA VAL A 169 -13.89 19.80 34.52
C VAL A 169 -14.13 18.66 35.50
N TRP A 170 -14.10 17.41 35.03
CA TRP A 170 -14.31 16.24 35.88
C TRP A 170 -13.31 15.11 35.60
N MET A 171 -13.05 14.29 36.63
CA MET A 171 -12.25 13.08 36.56
C MET A 171 -12.71 12.05 37.58
N CYS A 172 -12.95 10.81 37.13
CA CYS A 172 -13.22 9.67 37.98
C CYS A 172 -11.91 8.98 38.38
N PHE A 173 -11.59 9.03 39.67
CA PHE A 173 -10.34 8.46 40.22
C PHE A 173 -10.37 6.93 40.41
N ARG A 174 -11.51 6.26 40.16
CA ARG A 174 -11.58 4.79 40.18
C ARG A 174 -10.69 4.22 39.06
N ALA A 175 -9.67 3.45 39.42
CA ALA A 175 -8.64 2.94 38.50
C ALA A 175 -9.18 2.12 37.31
N LYS A 176 -10.34 1.46 37.47
CA LYS A 176 -11.03 0.73 36.40
C LYS A 176 -11.95 1.59 35.50
N CYS A 177 -12.02 2.90 35.72
CA CYS A 177 -12.92 3.82 35.02
C CYS A 177 -12.15 4.95 34.31
N GLY A 178 -11.46 5.82 35.06
CA GLY A 178 -10.67 6.93 34.49
C GLY A 178 -11.46 7.97 33.68
N TRP A 179 -12.81 7.91 33.67
CA TRP A 179 -13.65 8.80 32.87
C TRP A 179 -13.44 10.26 33.26
N LYS A 180 -13.19 11.12 32.26
CA LYS A 180 -12.83 12.52 32.46
C LYS A 180 -13.32 13.38 31.31
N GLY A 181 -13.54 14.66 31.56
CA GLY A 181 -13.99 15.59 30.54
C GLY A 181 -13.93 17.04 30.98
N ARG A 182 -14.28 17.92 30.06
CA ARG A 182 -14.47 19.37 30.29
C ARG A 182 -15.64 19.86 29.45
N THR A 183 -16.39 20.84 29.95
CA THR A 183 -17.43 21.54 29.20
C THR A 183 -17.44 23.03 29.53
N LEU A 184 -17.99 23.84 28.63
CA LEU A 184 -18.07 25.29 28.74
C LEU A 184 -19.53 25.74 28.58
N ALA A 185 -19.92 26.78 29.31
CA ALA A 185 -21.24 27.40 29.20
C ALA A 185 -21.48 27.93 27.77
N PHE A 186 -20.51 28.66 27.22
CA PHE A 186 -20.49 29.14 25.84
C PHE A 186 -19.31 28.54 25.06
N ALA A 187 -19.43 28.43 23.73
CA ALA A 187 -18.45 27.76 22.88
C ALA A 187 -17.60 28.79 22.12
N ASP A 188 -16.42 29.12 22.66
CA ASP A 188 -15.42 29.87 21.90
C ASP A 188 -14.92 29.07 20.69
N GLY A 189 -14.76 29.76 19.56
CA GLY A 189 -14.65 29.17 18.22
C GLY A 189 -13.34 28.45 17.87
N ARG A 190 -12.77 27.63 18.78
CA ARG A 190 -11.56 26.83 18.54
C ARG A 190 -11.70 25.39 19.03
N SER A 191 -12.30 24.55 18.18
CA SER A 191 -12.42 23.10 18.41
C SER A 191 -11.05 22.44 18.63
N SER A 192 -10.85 21.82 19.80
CA SER A 192 -9.64 21.08 20.15
C SER A 192 -9.97 19.69 20.72
N HIS A 193 -10.08 18.74 19.79
CA HIS A 193 -9.98 17.28 19.92
C HIS A 193 -11.06 16.47 20.68
N GLN A 194 -11.63 15.53 19.92
CA GLN A 194 -11.81 14.11 20.25
C GLN A 194 -12.43 13.75 21.61
N ILE A 195 -13.71 13.36 21.57
CA ILE A 195 -14.22 12.21 22.35
C ILE A 195 -14.77 11.20 21.34
N SER A 196 -14.39 9.93 21.49
CA SER A 196 -14.95 8.82 20.73
C SER A 196 -16.05 8.16 21.56
N GLY A 197 -17.26 8.03 20.99
CA GLY A 197 -18.42 7.46 21.66
C GLY A 197 -19.69 7.76 20.85
N GLN A 198 -20.45 6.72 20.50
CA GLN A 198 -21.64 6.88 19.67
C GLN A 198 -22.82 7.43 20.48
N LEU A 199 -23.32 8.60 20.11
CA LEU A 199 -24.75 8.92 20.17
C LEU A 199 -25.07 9.97 19.09
N THR A 200 -24.91 9.57 17.83
CA THR A 200 -25.20 10.43 16.68
C THR A 200 -26.72 10.65 16.55
N LEU A 201 -27.24 11.65 17.25
CA LEU A 201 -28.55 12.23 16.98
C LEU A 201 -28.62 12.53 15.47
N LYS A 202 -29.45 11.78 14.75
CA LYS A 202 -29.65 11.96 13.31
C LYS A 202 -30.32 13.32 13.07
N GLN A 203 -29.51 14.37 12.96
CA GLN A 203 -29.96 15.70 12.58
C GLN A 203 -30.79 15.57 11.29
N LYS A 204 -32.04 16.00 11.33
CA LYS A 204 -32.93 15.92 10.17
C LYS A 204 -32.29 16.73 9.03
N LYS A 205 -31.96 16.06 7.92
CA LYS A 205 -31.34 16.71 6.76
C LYS A 205 -32.24 17.86 6.30
N ARG A 206 -31.66 19.05 6.13
CA ARG A 206 -32.38 20.26 5.75
C ARG A 206 -32.93 20.10 4.34
N LYS A 207 -34.25 20.20 4.17
CA LYS A 207 -34.86 20.41 2.85
C LYS A 207 -34.53 21.83 2.40
N ILE A 208 -34.16 21.96 1.13
CA ILE A 208 -33.84 23.23 0.47
C ILE A 208 -34.59 23.33 -0.86
N THR A 209 -34.87 24.56 -1.27
CA THR A 209 -35.43 24.92 -2.57
C THR A 209 -34.63 26.07 -3.19
N VAL A 210 -34.81 26.32 -4.48
CA VAL A 210 -34.14 27.39 -5.23
C VAL A 210 -34.41 28.76 -4.60
N GLU A 211 -35.66 28.99 -4.20
CA GLU A 211 -36.15 30.23 -3.58
C GLU A 211 -35.60 30.38 -2.15
N SER A 212 -35.60 29.29 -1.36
CA SER A 212 -35.07 29.29 0.01
C SER A 212 -33.57 29.57 0.10
N LEU A 213 -32.85 29.41 -1.01
CA LEU A 213 -31.43 29.70 -1.14
C LEU A 213 -31.13 30.98 -1.93
N GLN A 214 -32.16 31.66 -2.47
CA GLN A 214 -32.02 32.86 -3.30
C GLN A 214 -31.06 32.61 -4.49
N LEU A 215 -31.29 31.52 -5.22
CA LEU A 215 -30.54 31.22 -6.45
C LEU A 215 -31.20 31.90 -7.64
N GLU A 216 -30.38 32.56 -8.47
CA GLU A 216 -30.78 33.29 -9.67
C GLU A 216 -30.23 32.59 -10.93
N PRO A 217 -30.80 32.84 -12.13
CA PRO A 217 -30.14 32.53 -13.39
C PRO A 217 -28.76 33.22 -13.51
N LEU A 218 -27.84 32.64 -14.27
CA LEU A 218 -26.51 33.20 -14.51
C LEU A 218 -26.57 34.55 -15.25
N CYS A 219 -25.83 35.55 -14.77
CA CYS A 219 -25.53 36.76 -15.52
C CYS A 219 -24.54 36.49 -16.66
N ASP A 220 -24.50 37.39 -17.65
CA ASP A 220 -23.65 37.19 -18.83
C ASP A 220 -22.14 37.22 -18.51
N GLU A 221 -21.71 37.85 -17.41
CA GLU A 221 -20.34 37.76 -16.89
C GLU A 221 -19.95 36.31 -16.53
N LEU A 222 -20.85 35.57 -15.88
CA LEU A 222 -20.62 34.16 -15.55
C LEU A 222 -20.76 33.26 -16.79
N VAL A 223 -21.65 33.61 -17.72
CA VAL A 223 -21.72 32.90 -19.02
C VAL A 223 -20.41 33.07 -19.79
N ALA A 224 -19.83 34.28 -19.81
CA ALA A 224 -18.52 34.53 -20.40
C ALA A 224 -17.39 33.75 -19.70
N TYR A 225 -17.38 33.69 -18.36
CA TYR A 225 -16.46 32.86 -17.59
C TYR A 225 -16.54 31.36 -17.96
N PHE A 226 -17.71 30.84 -18.33
CA PHE A 226 -17.83 29.48 -18.81
C PHE A 226 -17.47 29.33 -20.31
N ALA A 227 -17.76 30.34 -21.13
CA ALA A 227 -17.35 30.37 -22.54
C ALA A 227 -15.81 30.38 -22.72
N GLU A 228 -15.05 31.06 -21.83
CA GLU A 228 -13.58 30.94 -21.74
C GLU A 228 -13.09 29.48 -21.63
N ARG A 229 -13.92 28.61 -21.06
CA ARG A 229 -13.64 27.19 -20.78
C ARG A 229 -14.29 26.25 -21.79
N LEU A 230 -14.76 26.81 -22.92
CA LEU A 230 -15.51 26.15 -23.98
C LEU A 230 -16.81 25.47 -23.50
N ILE A 231 -17.43 25.99 -22.44
CA ILE A 231 -18.70 25.49 -21.90
C ILE A 231 -19.84 26.43 -22.34
N SER A 232 -20.81 25.87 -23.05
CA SER A 232 -21.93 26.56 -23.66
C SER A 232 -23.04 26.96 -22.68
N LYS A 233 -23.83 27.98 -23.02
CA LYS A 233 -24.99 28.42 -22.24
C LYS A 233 -26.05 27.32 -22.08
N ASP A 234 -26.20 26.47 -23.09
CA ASP A 234 -27.13 25.33 -23.08
C ASP A 234 -26.67 24.21 -22.15
N THR A 235 -25.37 23.89 -22.13
CA THR A 235 -24.80 22.97 -21.12
C THR A 235 -25.00 23.48 -19.70
N LEU A 236 -24.79 24.78 -19.44
CA LEU A 236 -25.02 25.37 -18.12
C LEU A 236 -26.49 25.25 -17.70
N LEU A 237 -27.42 25.52 -18.62
CA LEU A 237 -28.86 25.45 -18.37
C LEU A 237 -29.33 24.01 -18.16
N ARG A 238 -28.92 23.07 -19.03
CA ARG A 238 -29.15 21.62 -18.89
C ARG A 238 -28.68 21.11 -17.53
N ASN A 239 -27.47 21.49 -17.13
CA ASN A 239 -26.87 21.06 -15.86
C ASN A 239 -27.33 21.88 -14.64
N SER A 240 -28.29 22.80 -14.82
CA SER A 240 -28.86 23.63 -13.75
C SER A 240 -27.79 24.39 -12.94
N VAL A 241 -26.80 24.95 -13.63
CA VAL A 241 -25.84 25.90 -13.04
C VAL A 241 -26.55 27.23 -12.82
N MET A 242 -26.47 27.77 -11.61
CA MET A 242 -27.13 29.01 -11.18
C MET A 242 -26.10 29.96 -10.58
N GLN A 243 -26.52 31.17 -10.20
CA GLN A 243 -25.74 32.06 -9.35
C GLN A 243 -26.41 32.30 -8.01
N LYS A 244 -25.65 32.85 -7.07
CA LYS A 244 -26.16 33.44 -5.83
C LYS A 244 -25.46 34.78 -5.59
N ARG A 245 -26.23 35.79 -5.20
CA ARG A 245 -25.71 37.11 -4.82
C ARG A 245 -25.70 37.26 -3.30
N SER A 246 -24.61 37.75 -2.74
CA SER A 246 -24.49 38.03 -1.31
C SER A 246 -23.46 39.13 -1.07
N ASN A 247 -23.84 40.20 -0.37
CA ASN A 247 -22.95 41.32 -0.03
C ASN A 247 -22.16 41.87 -1.24
N ASN A 248 -22.85 42.13 -2.36
CA ASN A 248 -22.28 42.51 -3.67
C ASN A 248 -21.29 41.52 -4.31
N GLN A 249 -21.12 40.32 -3.77
CA GLN A 249 -20.35 39.24 -4.42
C GLN A 249 -21.29 38.25 -5.13
N ILE A 250 -20.92 37.90 -6.36
CA ILE A 250 -21.58 36.86 -7.16
C ILE A 250 -20.83 35.54 -6.96
N SER A 251 -21.57 34.46 -6.68
CA SER A 251 -21.04 33.10 -6.54
C SER A 251 -21.71 32.18 -7.54
N ILE A 252 -20.93 31.31 -8.20
CA ILE A 252 -21.46 30.21 -9.02
C ILE A 252 -22.08 29.17 -8.07
N ALA A 253 -23.26 28.65 -8.42
CA ALA A 253 -24.02 27.69 -7.63
C ALA A 253 -24.31 26.42 -8.46
N PHE A 254 -23.67 25.31 -8.08
CA PHE A 254 -23.89 23.99 -8.67
C PHE A 254 -25.00 23.27 -7.88
N THR A 255 -26.12 23.01 -8.55
CA THR A 255 -27.32 22.46 -7.91
C THR A 255 -27.33 20.92 -7.95
N TYR A 256 -27.25 20.27 -6.79
CA TYR A 256 -27.28 18.82 -6.68
C TYR A 256 -28.74 18.38 -6.59
N LYS A 257 -29.25 17.81 -7.67
CA LYS A 257 -30.65 17.39 -7.80
C LYS A 257 -30.79 15.87 -7.72
N ARG A 258 -31.96 15.42 -7.26
CA ARG A 258 -32.45 14.04 -7.39
C ARG A 258 -33.92 14.07 -7.79
N ARG A 259 -34.26 13.49 -8.93
CA ARG A 259 -35.56 13.54 -9.62
C ARG A 259 -36.07 14.98 -9.74
N GLY A 260 -35.18 15.87 -10.19
CA GLY A 260 -35.42 17.31 -10.34
C GLY A 260 -35.44 18.13 -9.04
N ALA A 261 -35.72 17.50 -7.89
CA ALA A 261 -35.76 18.19 -6.59
C ALA A 261 -34.34 18.55 -6.10
N LEU A 262 -34.20 19.74 -5.49
CA LEU A 262 -32.92 20.22 -4.96
C LEU A 262 -32.57 19.51 -3.64
N ILE A 263 -31.39 18.89 -3.58
CA ILE A 263 -30.92 18.06 -2.45
C ILE A 263 -29.74 18.71 -1.73
N SER A 264 -28.80 19.29 -2.47
CA SER A 264 -27.68 20.09 -1.94
C SER A 264 -27.31 21.20 -2.93
N CYS A 265 -26.51 22.17 -2.50
CA CYS A 265 -25.94 23.20 -3.36
C CYS A 265 -24.49 23.46 -2.94
N LYS A 266 -23.57 23.37 -3.90
CA LYS A 266 -22.15 23.69 -3.73
C LYS A 266 -21.86 24.98 -4.48
N TYR A 267 -21.09 25.85 -3.88
CA TYR A 267 -20.81 27.18 -4.40
C TYR A 267 -19.32 27.35 -4.67
N ARG A 268 -19.00 28.24 -5.61
CA ARG A 268 -17.65 28.66 -5.92
C ARG A 268 -17.60 30.15 -6.26
N ASP A 269 -16.61 30.86 -5.74
CA ASP A 269 -16.26 32.21 -6.21
C ASP A 269 -15.27 32.17 -7.40
N VAL A 270 -15.06 33.32 -8.05
CA VAL A 270 -14.08 33.45 -9.14
C VAL A 270 -12.64 33.14 -8.68
N ASN A 271 -12.34 33.28 -7.39
CA ASN A 271 -11.05 33.01 -6.76
C ASN A 271 -10.81 31.53 -6.44
N LYS A 272 -11.71 30.63 -6.87
CA LYS A 272 -11.67 29.18 -6.63
C LYS A 272 -11.86 28.77 -5.15
N LYS A 273 -12.47 29.60 -4.32
CA LYS A 273 -12.93 29.24 -2.97
C LYS A 273 -14.26 28.49 -3.07
N PHE A 274 -14.38 27.36 -2.38
CA PHE A 274 -15.56 26.50 -2.40
C PHE A 274 -16.26 26.42 -1.03
N TRP A 275 -17.58 26.26 -1.01
CA TRP A 275 -18.38 25.91 0.17
C TRP A 275 -19.67 25.18 -0.23
N GLN A 276 -20.39 24.57 0.72
CA GLN A 276 -21.60 23.78 0.44
C GLN A 276 -22.66 24.00 1.53
N GLU A 277 -23.94 23.88 1.18
CA GLU A 277 -25.06 23.99 2.13
C GLU A 277 -24.97 22.94 3.25
N ALA A 278 -24.81 23.41 4.49
CA ALA A 278 -24.70 22.57 5.67
C ALA A 278 -25.98 21.73 5.91
N ASN A 279 -25.79 20.55 6.50
CA ASN A 279 -26.85 19.59 6.88
C ASN A 279 -27.74 19.12 5.72
N THR A 280 -27.24 19.18 4.48
CA THR A 280 -27.86 18.59 3.29
C THR A 280 -27.42 17.14 3.06
N GLU A 281 -28.02 16.44 2.09
CA GLU A 281 -27.55 15.10 1.70
C GLU A 281 -26.43 15.18 0.66
N LYS A 282 -25.31 14.48 0.93
CA LYS A 282 -24.23 14.30 -0.05
C LYS A 282 -24.66 13.32 -1.13
N ILE A 283 -24.76 13.81 -2.36
CA ILE A 283 -25.02 13.02 -3.58
C ILE A 283 -24.03 13.46 -4.68
N PHE A 284 -24.04 12.78 -5.82
CA PHE A 284 -23.33 13.23 -7.02
C PHE A 284 -23.98 14.48 -7.64
N TYR A 285 -23.17 15.33 -8.27
CA TYR A 285 -23.69 16.38 -9.15
C TYR A 285 -24.09 15.74 -10.49
N GLY A 286 -25.34 15.94 -10.91
CA GLY A 286 -25.90 15.25 -12.08
C GLY A 286 -26.41 13.84 -11.81
N LEU A 287 -26.78 13.48 -10.58
CA LEU A 287 -27.28 12.13 -10.26
C LEU A 287 -28.42 11.65 -11.19
N ASP A 288 -29.27 12.58 -11.65
CA ASP A 288 -30.38 12.29 -12.55
C ASP A 288 -29.94 11.93 -13.98
N ASP A 289 -28.72 12.30 -14.40
CA ASP A 289 -28.17 11.97 -15.71
C ASP A 289 -27.77 10.49 -15.87
N ILE A 290 -27.71 9.73 -14.76
CA ILE A 290 -27.28 8.32 -14.73
C ILE A 290 -28.37 7.34 -14.27
N ASP A 291 -29.62 7.78 -14.05
CA ASP A 291 -30.68 6.85 -13.62
C ASP A 291 -31.08 5.89 -14.76
N GLY A 292 -30.60 4.64 -14.70
CA GLY A 292 -30.82 3.62 -15.73
C GLY A 292 -29.70 3.48 -16.75
N ALA A 293 -28.62 4.27 -16.66
CA ALA A 293 -27.47 4.15 -17.54
C ALA A 293 -26.65 2.87 -17.27
N SER A 294 -26.26 2.16 -18.34
CA SER A 294 -25.41 0.96 -18.28
C SER A 294 -23.90 1.26 -18.30
N ASP A 295 -23.53 2.43 -18.81
CA ASP A 295 -22.17 3.00 -18.78
C ASP A 295 -22.26 4.39 -18.13
N ILE A 296 -21.38 4.69 -17.18
CA ILE A 296 -21.35 5.98 -16.47
C ILE A 296 -19.91 6.49 -16.31
N ILE A 297 -19.75 7.81 -16.39
CA ILE A 297 -18.46 8.49 -16.18
C ILE A 297 -18.49 9.22 -14.83
N ILE A 298 -17.43 9.07 -14.03
CA ILE A 298 -17.24 9.77 -12.75
C ILE A 298 -16.00 10.65 -12.84
N VAL A 299 -16.20 11.97 -12.77
CA VAL A 299 -15.13 12.99 -12.73
C VAL A 299 -14.95 13.57 -11.33
N GLU A 300 -13.88 14.34 -11.10
CA GLU A 300 -13.66 15.02 -9.83
C GLU A 300 -14.45 16.34 -9.71
N GLY A 301 -14.24 17.31 -10.62
CA GLY A 301 -14.85 18.64 -10.53
C GLY A 301 -16.20 18.78 -11.23
N GLU A 302 -17.00 19.77 -10.80
CA GLU A 302 -18.26 20.12 -11.48
C GLU A 302 -18.01 20.64 -12.90
N ILE A 303 -16.90 21.37 -13.11
CA ILE A 303 -16.50 21.93 -14.42
C ILE A 303 -16.09 20.81 -15.39
N ASP A 304 -15.47 19.75 -14.88
CA ASP A 304 -15.14 18.55 -15.67
C ASP A 304 -16.40 17.85 -16.16
N LYS A 305 -17.46 17.81 -15.35
CA LYS A 305 -18.75 17.23 -15.73
C LYS A 305 -19.46 18.06 -16.80
N LEU A 306 -19.32 19.39 -16.77
CA LEU A 306 -19.75 20.26 -17.86
C LEU A 306 -18.90 20.02 -19.13
N SER A 307 -17.59 19.83 -18.98
CA SER A 307 -16.67 19.56 -20.10
C SER A 307 -16.94 18.22 -20.79
N MET A 308 -17.29 17.18 -20.02
CA MET A 308 -17.78 15.90 -20.52
C MET A 308 -19.09 16.05 -21.29
N ALA A 309 -20.00 16.92 -20.84
CA ALA A 309 -21.25 17.19 -21.55
C ALA A 309 -21.03 17.87 -22.91
N GLU A 310 -20.05 18.78 -23.04
CA GLU A 310 -19.62 19.37 -24.32
C GLU A 310 -19.00 18.33 -25.27
N ALA A 311 -18.28 17.33 -24.74
CA ALA A 311 -17.84 16.17 -25.52
C ALA A 311 -18.98 15.22 -25.93
N GLY A 312 -20.21 15.43 -25.44
CA GLY A 312 -21.39 14.61 -25.71
C GLY A 312 -21.68 13.54 -24.65
N PHE A 313 -20.85 13.41 -23.61
CA PHE A 313 -21.06 12.46 -22.53
C PHE A 313 -22.05 13.00 -21.50
N HIS A 314 -23.33 12.77 -21.76
CA HIS A 314 -24.40 13.15 -20.84
C HIS A 314 -24.46 12.25 -19.59
N ASN A 315 -24.05 10.98 -19.69
CA ASN A 315 -23.99 9.97 -18.63
C ASN A 315 -22.84 10.17 -17.62
N CYS A 316 -22.54 11.43 -17.27
CA CYS A 316 -21.41 11.81 -16.41
C CYS A 316 -21.88 12.41 -15.08
N VAL A 317 -21.12 12.19 -14.00
CA VAL A 317 -21.34 12.78 -12.67
C VAL A 317 -20.03 13.29 -12.03
N SER A 318 -20.09 14.34 -11.20
CA SER A 318 -18.95 14.75 -10.35
C SER A 318 -19.18 14.46 -8.87
N VAL A 319 -18.09 14.16 -8.15
CA VAL A 319 -18.13 13.93 -6.70
C VAL A 319 -18.45 15.22 -5.93
N PRO A 320 -19.13 15.17 -4.77
CA PRO A 320 -19.37 16.36 -3.95
C PRO A 320 -18.09 16.84 -3.24
N ASP A 321 -17.33 15.90 -2.68
CA ASP A 321 -16.09 16.14 -1.93
C ASP A 321 -14.86 15.79 -2.80
N GLY A 322 -13.88 16.69 -2.87
CA GLY A 322 -12.63 16.48 -3.60
C GLY A 322 -11.75 15.37 -3.01
N ALA A 323 -10.70 15.02 -3.74
CA ALA A 323 -9.81 13.89 -3.49
C ALA A 323 -9.22 13.82 -2.06
N PRO A 324 -8.88 12.61 -1.57
CA PRO A 324 -8.01 12.46 -0.42
C PRO A 324 -6.54 12.70 -0.82
N PRO A 325 -5.65 13.06 0.12
CA PRO A 325 -4.21 13.17 -0.18
C PRO A 325 -3.55 11.80 -0.47
N SER A 326 -4.19 10.70 -0.08
CA SER A 326 -3.76 9.32 -0.36
C SER A 326 -4.93 8.34 -0.18
N ALA A 327 -4.86 7.18 -0.83
CA ALA A 327 -5.84 6.11 -0.68
C ALA A 327 -5.62 5.32 0.64
N SER A 328 -6.69 4.75 1.18
CA SER A 328 -6.61 3.92 2.39
C SER A 328 -5.87 2.61 2.11
N GLN A 329 -4.88 2.29 2.94
CA GLN A 329 -4.30 0.94 3.04
C GLN A 329 -5.13 0.00 3.94
N LYS A 330 -6.10 0.54 4.69
CA LYS A 330 -7.07 -0.24 5.48
C LYS A 330 -8.29 -0.60 4.63
N ASP A 331 -8.96 -1.68 5.01
CA ASP A 331 -10.21 -2.16 4.40
C ASP A 331 -11.32 -1.11 4.33
N VAL A 332 -12.35 -1.41 3.54
CA VAL A 332 -13.53 -0.55 3.42
C VAL A 332 -14.24 -0.44 4.78
N PRO A 333 -14.37 0.77 5.36
CA PRO A 333 -15.12 0.92 6.61
C PRO A 333 -16.61 0.61 6.38
N PRO A 334 -17.35 0.14 7.41
CA PRO A 334 -18.79 -0.07 7.33
C PRO A 334 -19.52 1.20 6.87
N VAL A 335 -20.65 1.03 6.16
CA VAL A 335 -21.41 2.13 5.52
C VAL A 335 -21.71 3.30 6.47
N ASP A 336 -22.11 3.03 7.71
CA ASP A 336 -22.41 4.05 8.72
C ASP A 336 -21.17 4.82 9.23
N GLN A 337 -19.96 4.30 8.99
CA GLN A 337 -18.68 4.90 9.38
C GLN A 337 -17.97 5.61 8.21
N ASP A 338 -18.36 5.34 6.97
CA ASP A 338 -17.70 5.80 5.74
C ASP A 338 -18.09 7.24 5.34
N THR A 339 -18.02 8.16 6.30
CA THR A 339 -18.62 9.50 6.22
C THR A 339 -18.10 10.38 5.08
N LYS A 340 -16.83 10.24 4.64
CA LYS A 340 -16.32 10.95 3.46
C LYS A 340 -16.96 10.47 2.16
N TYR A 341 -17.27 9.18 2.04
CA TYR A 341 -17.74 8.57 0.79
C TYR A 341 -19.24 8.22 0.84
N GLN A 342 -19.97 8.79 1.80
CA GLN A 342 -21.41 8.56 1.98
C GLN A 342 -22.24 8.83 0.71
N TYR A 343 -21.76 9.67 -0.21
CA TYR A 343 -22.42 9.90 -1.50
C TYR A 343 -22.50 8.64 -2.38
N LEU A 344 -21.50 7.74 -2.33
CA LEU A 344 -21.54 6.45 -3.04
C LEU A 344 -22.67 5.57 -2.50
N TRP A 345 -22.84 5.54 -1.18
CA TRP A 345 -23.90 4.77 -0.51
C TRP A 345 -25.28 5.40 -0.70
N ASN A 346 -25.40 6.73 -0.60
CA ASN A 346 -26.64 7.48 -0.89
C ASN A 346 -27.08 7.40 -2.37
N CYS A 347 -26.19 6.98 -3.28
CA CYS A 347 -26.46 6.85 -4.71
C CYS A 347 -26.32 5.40 -5.21
N LYS A 348 -26.27 4.41 -4.29
CA LYS A 348 -25.98 3.00 -4.62
C LYS A 348 -26.93 2.42 -5.66
N ASP A 349 -28.21 2.79 -5.63
CA ASP A 349 -29.24 2.28 -6.54
C ASP A 349 -29.12 2.80 -7.99
N TYR A 350 -28.32 3.83 -8.20
CA TYR A 350 -27.95 4.35 -9.52
C TYR A 350 -26.67 3.66 -9.97
N LEU A 351 -25.66 3.66 -9.10
CA LEU A 351 -24.36 2.99 -9.33
C LEU A 351 -24.48 1.47 -9.53
N SER A 352 -25.50 0.79 -9.01
CA SER A 352 -25.69 -0.66 -9.16
C SER A 352 -26.20 -1.08 -10.53
N LYS A 353 -26.82 -0.16 -11.29
CA LYS A 353 -27.34 -0.40 -12.65
C LYS A 353 -26.24 -0.37 -13.71
N ALA A 354 -25.17 0.40 -13.46
CA ALA A 354 -24.06 0.57 -14.38
C ALA A 354 -23.19 -0.69 -14.49
N SER A 355 -23.18 -1.33 -15.66
CA SER A 355 -22.25 -2.40 -16.01
C SER A 355 -20.81 -1.92 -16.25
N ARG A 356 -20.63 -0.65 -16.62
CA ARG A 356 -19.33 0.00 -16.86
C ARG A 356 -19.26 1.33 -16.11
N ILE A 357 -18.15 1.56 -15.41
CA ILE A 357 -17.87 2.79 -14.66
C ILE A 357 -16.50 3.33 -15.09
N ILE A 358 -16.50 4.43 -15.83
CA ILE A 358 -15.28 5.10 -16.28
C ILE A 358 -14.86 6.14 -15.23
N LEU A 359 -13.69 5.96 -14.63
CA LEU A 359 -13.12 6.88 -13.64
C LEU A 359 -12.22 7.89 -14.36
N ALA A 360 -12.69 9.14 -14.40
CA ALA A 360 -12.08 10.29 -15.06
C ALA A 360 -11.72 11.38 -14.02
N THR A 361 -11.07 10.96 -12.94
CA THR A 361 -10.52 11.83 -11.89
C THR A 361 -9.28 12.60 -12.38
N ASP A 362 -8.84 13.58 -11.61
CA ASP A 362 -7.60 14.32 -11.87
C ASP A 362 -6.39 13.36 -12.07
N GLY A 363 -5.48 13.75 -12.97
CA GLY A 363 -4.27 12.98 -13.29
C GLY A 363 -3.19 12.97 -12.20
N ASP A 364 -3.37 13.75 -11.13
CA ASP A 364 -2.41 13.89 -10.04
C ASP A 364 -2.55 12.80 -8.96
N ALA A 365 -1.70 12.84 -7.93
CA ALA A 365 -1.70 11.83 -6.88
C ALA A 365 -3.01 11.81 -6.03
N PRO A 366 -3.60 12.97 -5.65
CA PRO A 366 -4.96 13.02 -5.11
C PRO A 366 -6.02 12.37 -6.01
N GLY A 367 -6.12 12.74 -7.29
CA GLY A 367 -7.12 12.19 -8.20
C GLY A 367 -6.98 10.68 -8.39
N GLN A 368 -5.74 10.19 -8.55
CA GLN A 368 -5.45 8.75 -8.57
C GLN A 368 -5.86 8.04 -7.27
N ALA A 369 -5.71 8.69 -6.11
CA ALA A 369 -6.17 8.17 -4.82
C ALA A 369 -7.71 8.17 -4.70
N LEU A 370 -8.40 9.17 -5.25
CA LEU A 370 -9.85 9.20 -5.36
C LEU A 370 -10.37 8.04 -6.23
N ALA A 371 -9.72 7.76 -7.36
CA ALA A 371 -10.10 6.64 -8.24
C ALA A 371 -9.95 5.27 -7.55
N GLU A 372 -8.84 5.02 -6.85
CA GLU A 372 -8.63 3.78 -6.07
C GLU A 372 -9.68 3.65 -4.92
N GLU A 373 -10.05 4.77 -4.29
CA GLU A 373 -11.08 4.83 -3.24
C GLU A 373 -12.51 4.62 -3.75
N ILE A 374 -12.84 5.06 -4.97
CA ILE A 374 -14.12 4.78 -5.63
C ILE A 374 -14.15 3.32 -6.10
N ALA A 375 -13.14 2.88 -6.86
CA ALA A 375 -13.07 1.53 -7.44
C ALA A 375 -13.21 0.43 -6.38
N ARG A 376 -12.57 0.58 -5.21
CA ARG A 376 -12.69 -0.39 -4.10
C ARG A 376 -14.04 -0.42 -3.38
N ARG A 377 -14.97 0.49 -3.70
CA ARG A 377 -16.32 0.57 -3.14
C ARG A 377 -17.41 0.23 -4.16
N VAL A 378 -17.22 0.60 -5.43
CA VAL A 378 -18.18 0.31 -6.49
C VAL A 378 -17.93 -1.05 -7.15
N GLY A 379 -16.72 -1.59 -7.07
CA GLY A 379 -16.30 -2.84 -7.73
C GLY A 379 -15.25 -2.56 -8.81
N ARG A 380 -14.05 -3.16 -8.69
CA ARG A 380 -12.92 -2.91 -9.61
C ARG A 380 -13.14 -3.55 -10.98
N GLU A 381 -13.77 -4.71 -10.97
CA GLU A 381 -14.08 -5.56 -12.12
C GLU A 381 -14.96 -4.87 -13.18
N ARG A 382 -15.65 -3.81 -12.79
CA ARG A 382 -16.46 -2.94 -13.67
C ARG A 382 -15.94 -1.49 -13.76
N CYS A 383 -14.71 -1.25 -13.32
CA CYS A 383 -14.05 0.05 -13.44
C CYS A 383 -13.08 0.09 -14.63
N TRP A 384 -13.11 1.21 -15.33
CA TRP A 384 -12.10 1.67 -16.27
C TRP A 384 -11.51 2.98 -15.74
N ARG A 385 -10.35 3.40 -16.23
CA ARG A 385 -9.68 4.64 -15.83
C ARG A 385 -9.21 5.40 -17.07
N VAL A 386 -9.62 6.66 -17.17
CA VAL A 386 -9.12 7.58 -18.19
C VAL A 386 -7.65 7.88 -17.93
N LYS A 387 -6.88 8.00 -19.01
CA LYS A 387 -5.46 8.31 -18.99
C LYS A 387 -5.25 9.58 -19.81
N TRP A 388 -5.17 10.71 -19.11
CA TRP A 388 -5.09 12.01 -19.76
C TRP A 388 -3.88 12.09 -20.71
N PRO A 389 -4.03 12.72 -21.89
CA PRO A 389 -2.99 12.74 -22.92
C PRO A 389 -1.75 13.52 -22.47
N LYS A 390 -0.64 13.33 -23.20
CA LYS A 390 0.58 14.13 -22.98
C LYS A 390 0.38 15.58 -23.42
N LYS A 391 0.77 16.51 -22.56
CA LYS A 391 0.81 17.96 -22.80
C LYS A 391 2.18 18.41 -23.30
N ASN A 392 3.24 17.71 -22.88
CA ASN A 392 4.60 17.73 -23.44
C ASN A 392 5.32 16.42 -23.06
N GLU A 393 6.65 16.35 -23.19
CA GLU A 393 7.41 15.13 -22.88
C GLU A 393 7.29 14.68 -21.41
N ALA A 394 7.21 15.63 -20.47
CA ALA A 394 7.21 15.41 -19.02
C ALA A 394 5.82 15.43 -18.38
N ASN A 395 4.90 16.25 -18.90
CA ASN A 395 3.60 16.54 -18.31
C ASN A 395 2.45 15.96 -19.13
N HIS A 396 1.41 15.50 -18.43
CA HIS A 396 0.11 15.15 -19.02
C HIS A 396 -0.89 16.29 -18.73
N PHE A 397 -2.02 16.31 -19.43
CA PHE A 397 -3.13 17.19 -19.08
C PHE A 397 -3.71 16.80 -17.72
N LYS A 398 -4.20 17.79 -16.96
CA LYS A 398 -4.62 17.56 -15.56
C LYS A 398 -5.97 16.86 -15.45
N ASP A 399 -6.96 17.33 -16.21
CA ASP A 399 -8.37 17.05 -16.01
C ASP A 399 -9.16 17.19 -17.33
N ALA A 400 -10.47 16.96 -17.29
CA ALA A 400 -11.32 16.97 -18.48
C ALA A 400 -11.45 18.38 -19.08
N ASN A 401 -11.48 19.42 -18.22
CA ASN A 401 -11.58 20.80 -18.69
C ASN A 401 -10.30 21.26 -19.41
N GLU A 402 -9.11 20.88 -18.93
CA GLU A 402 -7.88 21.14 -19.68
C GLU A 402 -7.89 20.45 -21.07
N VAL A 403 -8.30 19.18 -21.16
CA VAL A 403 -8.33 18.47 -22.46
C VAL A 403 -9.30 19.15 -23.42
N LEU A 404 -10.51 19.51 -22.96
CA LEU A 404 -11.47 20.26 -23.78
C LEU A 404 -10.88 21.60 -24.26
N MET A 405 -10.31 22.41 -23.35
CA MET A 405 -9.78 23.74 -23.67
C MET A 405 -8.60 23.74 -24.64
N TYR A 406 -7.74 22.71 -24.59
CA TYR A 406 -6.49 22.68 -25.38
C TYR A 406 -6.55 21.76 -26.61
N LEU A 407 -7.40 20.72 -26.62
CA LEU A 407 -7.47 19.72 -27.70
C LEU A 407 -8.88 19.57 -28.32
N GLY A 408 -9.92 20.18 -27.73
CA GLY A 408 -11.29 20.15 -28.24
C GLY A 408 -12.12 18.94 -27.80
N PRO A 409 -13.44 18.94 -28.07
CA PRO A 409 -14.37 17.92 -27.59
C PRO A 409 -14.14 16.55 -28.25
N GLU A 410 -13.66 16.49 -29.49
CA GLU A 410 -13.31 15.25 -30.19
C GLU A 410 -12.17 14.50 -29.49
N ALA A 411 -11.13 15.22 -29.07
CA ALA A 411 -10.00 14.62 -28.36
C ALA A 411 -10.39 14.18 -26.94
N LEU A 412 -11.27 14.94 -26.25
CA LEU A 412 -11.82 14.49 -24.97
C LEU A 412 -12.67 13.22 -25.14
N ARG A 413 -13.42 13.09 -26.25
CA ARG A 413 -14.19 11.88 -26.60
C ARG A 413 -13.28 10.67 -26.79
N GLU A 414 -12.26 10.79 -27.66
CA GLU A 414 -11.28 9.73 -27.90
C GLU A 414 -10.56 9.26 -26.63
N VAL A 415 -10.19 10.20 -25.75
CA VAL A 415 -9.50 9.92 -24.47
C VAL A 415 -10.38 9.15 -23.47
N VAL A 416 -11.70 9.36 -23.49
CA VAL A 416 -12.66 8.65 -22.64
C VAL A 416 -13.03 7.28 -23.23
N ASP A 417 -13.22 7.19 -24.55
CA ASP A 417 -13.52 5.93 -25.22
C ASP A 417 -12.36 4.92 -25.06
N ASN A 418 -11.12 5.41 -25.14
CA ASN A 418 -9.89 4.63 -24.92
C ASN A 418 -9.50 4.44 -23.43
N ALA A 419 -10.42 4.61 -22.47
CA ALA A 419 -10.12 4.37 -21.06
C ALA A 419 -9.59 2.94 -20.80
N GLU A 420 -8.50 2.82 -20.04
CA GLU A 420 -7.85 1.54 -19.73
C GLU A 420 -8.63 0.77 -18.64
N LEU A 421 -8.58 -0.57 -18.64
CA LEU A 421 -9.16 -1.38 -17.55
C LEU A 421 -8.52 -1.03 -16.19
N PHE A 422 -9.33 -0.91 -15.13
CA PHE A 422 -8.81 -0.55 -13.81
C PHE A 422 -7.96 -1.70 -13.22
N PRO A 423 -6.73 -1.45 -12.71
CA PRO A 423 -5.86 -2.50 -12.20
C PRO A 423 -6.48 -3.36 -11.08
N ILE A 424 -6.63 -4.65 -11.36
CA ILE A 424 -7.04 -5.68 -10.40
C ILE A 424 -5.79 -6.26 -9.73
N ARG A 425 -5.70 -6.15 -8.40
CA ARG A 425 -4.55 -6.67 -7.64
C ARG A 425 -4.44 -8.19 -7.81
N GLY A 426 -3.26 -8.66 -8.21
CA GLY A 426 -2.99 -10.09 -8.45
C GLY A 426 -3.24 -10.57 -9.89
N LEU A 427 -3.82 -9.74 -10.76
CA LEU A 427 -3.93 -10.02 -12.19
C LEU A 427 -2.94 -9.13 -12.96
N PHE A 428 -1.94 -9.73 -13.57
CA PHE A 428 -0.88 -9.04 -14.30
C PHE A 428 -0.82 -9.51 -15.75
N ASN A 429 -0.44 -8.61 -16.67
CA ASN A 429 -0.21 -8.94 -18.08
C ASN A 429 1.27 -9.32 -18.27
N PHE A 430 1.59 -10.30 -19.12
CA PHE A 430 2.98 -10.66 -19.45
C PHE A 430 3.80 -9.46 -19.96
N LYS A 431 3.17 -8.47 -20.61
CA LYS A 431 3.81 -7.21 -21.02
C LYS A 431 4.47 -6.45 -19.86
N ASN A 432 3.99 -6.63 -18.63
CA ASN A 432 4.55 -6.01 -17.43
C ASN A 432 5.88 -6.64 -17.00
N TYR A 433 6.25 -7.79 -17.59
CA TYR A 433 7.43 -8.59 -17.27
C TYR A 433 8.37 -8.76 -18.46
N PHE A 434 8.15 -8.08 -19.60
CA PHE A 434 8.99 -8.25 -20.79
C PHE A 434 10.46 -7.88 -20.51
N ASP A 435 10.74 -6.82 -19.75
CA ASP A 435 12.11 -6.46 -19.35
C ASP A 435 12.80 -7.54 -18.49
N GLU A 436 12.01 -8.28 -17.68
CA GLU A 436 12.48 -9.40 -16.85
C GLU A 436 12.74 -10.65 -17.72
N ILE A 437 11.83 -10.96 -18.63
CA ILE A 437 11.94 -12.07 -19.59
C ILE A 437 13.12 -11.87 -20.53
N ASP A 438 13.35 -10.66 -21.05
CA ASP A 438 14.50 -10.31 -21.88
C ASP A 438 15.81 -10.39 -21.08
N SER A 439 15.78 -10.00 -19.80
CA SER A 439 16.94 -10.12 -18.90
C SER A 439 17.29 -11.59 -18.61
N TYR A 440 16.28 -12.44 -18.44
CA TYR A 440 16.44 -13.88 -18.27
C TYR A 440 16.94 -14.55 -19.56
N TYR A 441 16.32 -14.25 -20.71
CA TYR A 441 16.73 -14.77 -22.03
C TYR A 441 18.19 -14.44 -22.36
N HIS A 442 18.61 -13.21 -22.09
CA HIS A 442 20.00 -12.78 -22.29
C HIS A 442 20.96 -13.16 -21.15
N LYS A 443 20.51 -13.91 -20.14
CA LYS A 443 21.29 -14.30 -18.95
C LYS A 443 22.01 -13.13 -18.27
N LYS A 444 21.30 -12.01 -18.13
CA LYS A 444 21.80 -10.79 -17.44
C LYS A 444 21.64 -10.89 -15.91
N GLY A 445 20.77 -11.77 -15.44
CA GLY A 445 20.68 -12.21 -14.05
C GLY A 445 21.87 -13.10 -13.64
N GLY A 446 22.13 -13.19 -12.34
CA GLY A 446 23.37 -13.75 -11.79
C GLY A 446 23.32 -15.27 -11.57
N ASN A 447 23.37 -15.69 -10.30
CA ASN A 447 23.32 -17.10 -9.87
C ASN A 447 21.97 -17.80 -10.16
N GLU A 448 21.02 -17.12 -10.82
CA GLU A 448 19.67 -17.58 -11.15
C GLU A 448 19.65 -18.83 -12.05
N PHE A 449 20.73 -19.10 -12.79
CA PHE A 449 20.90 -20.32 -13.59
C PHE A 449 21.50 -21.50 -12.81
N GLY A 450 21.66 -21.36 -11.50
CA GLY A 450 22.24 -22.36 -10.61
C GLY A 450 23.75 -22.23 -10.45
N VAL A 451 24.23 -22.34 -9.20
CA VAL A 451 25.66 -22.34 -8.90
C VAL A 451 26.23 -23.76 -9.05
N PRO A 452 27.36 -23.96 -9.76
CA PRO A 452 28.02 -25.24 -9.89
C PRO A 452 28.39 -25.88 -8.54
N THR A 453 28.21 -27.19 -8.43
CA THR A 453 28.43 -27.95 -7.18
C THR A 453 29.89 -28.16 -6.80
N GLY A 454 30.82 -27.75 -7.66
CA GLY A 454 32.24 -28.11 -7.63
C GLY A 454 32.57 -29.45 -8.31
N TRP A 455 31.61 -30.38 -8.42
CA TRP A 455 31.83 -31.69 -9.07
C TRP A 455 31.32 -31.68 -10.50
N LYS A 456 32.24 -31.74 -11.48
CA LYS A 456 31.91 -31.72 -12.92
C LYS A 456 30.83 -32.74 -13.31
N ALA A 457 30.96 -33.98 -12.84
CA ALA A 457 30.02 -35.07 -13.13
C ALA A 457 28.62 -34.91 -12.48
N LEU A 458 28.42 -33.92 -11.61
CA LEU A 458 27.12 -33.60 -11.02
C LEU A 458 26.50 -32.33 -11.62
N ASN A 459 27.32 -31.38 -12.08
CA ASN A 459 26.83 -30.10 -12.64
C ASN A 459 25.92 -30.26 -13.87
N ASP A 460 26.04 -31.36 -14.62
CA ASP A 460 25.16 -31.66 -15.76
C ASP A 460 23.77 -32.17 -15.33
N LEU A 461 23.59 -32.49 -14.04
CA LEU A 461 22.39 -33.07 -13.44
C LEU A 461 21.76 -32.19 -12.34
N TYR A 462 22.58 -31.43 -11.61
CA TYR A 462 22.18 -30.59 -10.48
C TYR A 462 23.13 -29.39 -10.33
N ASN A 463 22.56 -28.20 -10.27
CA ASN A 463 23.23 -26.96 -9.85
C ASN A 463 22.35 -26.26 -8.81
N VAL A 464 22.94 -25.47 -7.93
CA VAL A 464 22.26 -24.91 -6.75
C VAL A 464 21.59 -23.58 -7.10
N VAL A 465 20.29 -23.61 -7.40
CA VAL A 465 19.50 -22.42 -7.76
C VAL A 465 19.06 -21.65 -6.49
N PRO A 466 19.35 -20.34 -6.37
CA PRO A 466 18.86 -19.51 -5.28
C PRO A 466 17.34 -19.58 -5.10
N GLY A 467 16.88 -19.80 -3.87
CA GLY A 467 15.45 -19.83 -3.54
C GLY A 467 14.69 -21.13 -3.85
N GLU A 468 15.40 -22.20 -4.23
CA GLU A 468 14.84 -23.55 -4.32
C GLU A 468 15.02 -24.39 -3.05
N LEU A 469 14.47 -25.61 -3.07
CA LEU A 469 14.51 -26.58 -1.97
C LEU A 469 15.02 -27.93 -2.50
N THR A 470 16.20 -28.35 -2.04
CA THR A 470 16.75 -29.69 -2.29
C THR A 470 16.48 -30.62 -1.10
N ILE A 471 15.84 -31.76 -1.36
CA ILE A 471 15.71 -32.84 -0.36
C ILE A 471 16.84 -33.84 -0.57
N VAL A 472 17.64 -34.08 0.47
CA VAL A 472 18.78 -35.01 0.44
C VAL A 472 18.39 -36.26 1.23
N THR A 473 18.37 -37.42 0.59
CA THR A 473 17.94 -38.69 1.20
C THR A 473 18.87 -39.84 0.83
N GLY A 474 18.83 -40.91 1.62
CA GLY A 474 19.75 -42.03 1.53
C GLY A 474 19.88 -42.78 2.87
N ILE A 475 20.54 -43.93 2.82
CA ILE A 475 20.70 -44.87 3.94
C ILE A 475 21.26 -44.13 5.19
N PRO A 476 20.85 -44.50 6.42
CA PRO A 476 21.51 -44.02 7.64
C PRO A 476 23.03 -44.22 7.58
N ASN A 477 23.79 -43.25 8.09
CA ASN A 477 25.26 -43.23 8.09
C ASN A 477 25.94 -43.26 6.70
N SER A 478 25.21 -43.09 5.58
CA SER A 478 25.80 -43.08 4.21
C SER A 478 26.54 -41.78 3.83
N GLY A 479 27.00 -40.98 4.80
CA GLY A 479 27.74 -39.74 4.54
C GLY A 479 26.93 -38.56 4.00
N LYS A 480 25.59 -38.53 4.14
CA LYS A 480 24.73 -37.43 3.66
C LYS A 480 25.23 -36.04 4.10
N SER A 481 25.45 -35.85 5.40
CA SER A 481 25.94 -34.59 5.97
C SER A 481 27.36 -34.24 5.51
N GLU A 482 28.24 -35.24 5.33
CA GLU A 482 29.60 -35.03 4.81
C GLU A 482 29.60 -34.55 3.36
N TRP A 483 28.67 -35.05 2.54
CA TRP A 483 28.46 -34.59 1.17
C TRP A 483 27.91 -33.16 1.12
N ILE A 484 26.95 -32.83 1.99
CA ILE A 484 26.43 -31.45 2.10
C ILE A 484 27.54 -30.50 2.55
N ASP A 485 28.26 -30.80 3.63
CA ASP A 485 29.41 -30.00 4.09
C ASP A 485 30.40 -29.71 2.94
N ALA A 486 30.71 -30.71 2.12
CA ALA A 486 31.60 -30.55 0.98
C ALA A 486 31.00 -29.65 -0.12
N LEU A 487 29.69 -29.77 -0.39
CA LEU A 487 28.97 -28.86 -1.27
C LEU A 487 29.00 -27.41 -0.74
N LEU A 488 28.77 -27.19 0.56
CA LEU A 488 28.81 -25.84 1.15
C LEU A 488 30.21 -25.21 1.02
N CYS A 489 31.27 -25.99 1.27
CA CYS A 489 32.65 -25.56 1.05
C CYS A 489 32.89 -25.15 -0.42
N ASN A 490 32.43 -25.97 -1.37
CA ASN A 490 32.57 -25.68 -2.81
C ASN A 490 31.83 -24.38 -3.20
N LEU A 491 30.58 -24.20 -2.76
CA LEU A 491 29.75 -23.01 -3.04
C LEU A 491 30.32 -21.73 -2.40
N ASN A 492 30.95 -21.83 -1.22
CA ASN A 492 31.69 -20.73 -0.62
C ASN A 492 32.95 -20.39 -1.44
N GLU A 493 33.72 -21.40 -1.86
CA GLU A 493 34.94 -21.23 -2.65
C GLU A 493 34.67 -20.70 -4.07
N SER A 494 33.55 -21.08 -4.70
CA SER A 494 33.17 -20.64 -6.06
C SER A 494 32.43 -19.30 -6.10
N SER A 495 31.69 -18.96 -5.05
CA SER A 495 30.64 -17.92 -5.14
C SER A 495 30.41 -17.13 -3.85
N GLY A 496 31.23 -17.33 -2.81
CA GLY A 496 31.18 -16.56 -1.57
C GLY A 496 29.92 -16.80 -0.71
N TRP A 497 29.17 -17.87 -0.98
CA TRP A 497 27.93 -18.17 -0.27
C TRP A 497 28.14 -18.33 1.24
N LYS A 498 27.13 -17.92 2.00
CA LYS A 498 27.06 -18.02 3.46
C LYS A 498 25.83 -18.79 3.89
N PHE A 499 25.92 -19.51 5.01
CA PHE A 499 24.97 -20.57 5.35
C PHE A 499 24.47 -20.48 6.78
N VAL A 500 23.19 -20.80 6.99
CA VAL A 500 22.66 -21.19 8.32
C VAL A 500 22.69 -22.71 8.43
N LEU A 501 23.28 -23.21 9.52
CA LEU A 501 23.37 -24.64 9.83
C LEU A 501 22.45 -24.97 11.00
N CYS A 502 21.27 -25.49 10.70
CA CYS A 502 20.35 -26.11 11.66
C CYS A 502 20.71 -27.60 11.78
N SER A 503 21.92 -27.89 12.28
CA SER A 503 22.40 -29.26 12.52
C SER A 503 22.32 -29.61 14.00
N MET A 504 21.40 -30.52 14.33
CA MET A 504 21.13 -30.92 15.72
C MET A 504 22.01 -32.09 16.17
N GLU A 505 22.28 -33.06 15.28
CA GLU A 505 23.14 -34.23 15.58
C GLU A 505 24.63 -33.86 15.75
N ASN A 506 25.18 -32.91 14.99
CA ASN A 506 26.60 -32.58 15.06
C ASN A 506 26.92 -31.63 16.23
N GLN A 507 27.80 -32.05 17.14
CA GLN A 507 28.42 -31.15 18.12
C GLN A 507 29.27 -30.08 17.43
N VAL A 508 29.28 -28.85 17.96
CA VAL A 508 30.00 -27.69 17.37
C VAL A 508 31.45 -28.02 17.01
N ARG A 509 32.16 -28.71 17.91
CA ARG A 509 33.59 -29.05 17.77
C ARG A 509 33.84 -30.01 16.59
N GLU A 510 32.98 -31.01 16.44
CA GLU A 510 33.07 -31.97 15.33
C GLU A 510 32.64 -31.35 14.00
N HIS A 511 31.60 -30.51 13.98
CA HIS A 511 31.19 -29.84 12.74
C HIS A 511 32.26 -28.83 12.27
N ALA A 512 32.81 -28.05 13.19
CA ALA A 512 33.92 -27.14 12.90
C ALA A 512 35.13 -27.91 12.36
N ARG A 513 35.53 -29.02 13.00
CA ARG A 513 36.59 -29.91 12.50
C ARG A 513 36.33 -30.37 11.07
N LYS A 514 35.14 -30.95 10.81
CA LYS A 514 34.72 -31.47 9.50
C LYS A 514 34.77 -30.43 8.40
N LEU A 515 34.40 -29.17 8.69
CA LEU A 515 34.44 -28.07 7.73
C LEU A 515 35.87 -27.54 7.51
N LEU A 516 36.67 -27.42 8.57
CA LEU A 516 38.08 -27.02 8.50
C LEU A 516 38.91 -28.01 7.67
N GLU A 517 38.74 -29.31 7.87
CA GLU A 517 39.46 -30.34 7.11
C GLU A 517 39.10 -30.31 5.61
N LYS A 518 37.82 -30.09 5.27
CA LYS A 518 37.37 -29.91 3.89
C LYS A 518 37.91 -28.63 3.24
N ARG A 519 38.02 -27.53 3.99
CA ARG A 519 38.51 -26.24 3.48
C ARG A 519 40.04 -26.18 3.33
N ILE A 520 40.76 -26.58 4.38
CA ILE A 520 42.24 -26.54 4.45
C ILE A 520 42.86 -27.73 3.69
N LYS A 521 42.09 -28.81 3.47
CA LYS A 521 42.50 -30.02 2.73
C LYS A 521 43.67 -30.75 3.42
N LYS A 522 43.76 -30.59 4.76
CA LYS A 522 44.69 -31.24 5.71
C LYS A 522 43.91 -31.78 6.93
N PRO A 523 44.38 -32.86 7.58
CA PRO A 523 43.75 -33.40 8.78
C PRO A 523 43.91 -32.47 10.01
N PHE A 524 42.91 -32.46 10.87
CA PHE A 524 42.88 -31.70 12.13
C PHE A 524 43.65 -32.38 13.27
N PHE A 525 43.85 -33.71 13.17
CA PHE A 525 44.62 -34.51 14.11
C PHE A 525 45.76 -35.25 13.38
N SER A 526 46.88 -35.47 14.07
CA SER A 526 47.95 -36.36 13.62
C SER A 526 47.52 -37.83 13.77
N ALA A 527 46.69 -38.31 12.84
CA ALA A 527 45.96 -39.58 12.95
C ALA A 527 45.95 -40.36 11.62
N ARG A 528 45.72 -41.68 11.70
CA ARG A 528 45.85 -42.61 10.56
C ARG A 528 45.01 -42.25 9.33
N TYR A 529 43.90 -41.53 9.48
CA TYR A 529 43.06 -41.11 8.35
C TYR A 529 43.69 -40.02 7.47
N GLY A 530 44.72 -39.31 7.98
CA GLY A 530 45.50 -38.34 7.20
C GLY A 530 46.49 -38.98 6.22
N GLY A 531 46.79 -40.28 6.36
CA GLY A 531 47.79 -40.97 5.55
C GLY A 531 49.18 -40.34 5.71
N ALA A 532 49.70 -39.77 4.63
CA ALA A 532 50.97 -39.04 4.59
C ALA A 532 50.80 -37.50 4.61
N VAL A 533 49.58 -36.98 4.73
CA VAL A 533 49.31 -35.53 4.76
C VAL A 533 49.57 -34.99 6.16
N GLU A 534 50.41 -33.95 6.25
CA GLU A 534 50.68 -33.28 7.53
C GLU A 534 49.43 -32.57 8.08
N ARG A 535 49.32 -32.57 9.41
CA ARG A 535 48.28 -31.86 10.15
C ARG A 535 48.26 -30.37 9.79
N MET A 536 47.08 -29.76 9.79
CA MET A 536 46.97 -28.29 9.69
C MET A 536 47.77 -27.58 10.79
N SER A 537 48.43 -26.48 10.43
CA SER A 537 49.20 -25.65 11.35
C SER A 537 48.30 -24.83 12.28
N LEU A 538 48.89 -24.19 13.30
CA LEU A 538 48.16 -23.26 14.16
C LEU A 538 47.66 -22.03 13.38
N ASP A 539 48.47 -21.49 12.46
CA ASP A 539 48.08 -20.34 11.64
C ASP A 539 46.95 -20.69 10.65
N GLU A 540 47.00 -21.88 10.05
CA GLU A 540 45.92 -22.42 9.20
C GLU A 540 44.63 -22.63 10.01
N LEU A 541 44.74 -23.06 11.27
CA LEU A 541 43.61 -23.24 12.18
C LEU A 541 42.98 -21.89 12.57
N GLU A 542 43.75 -20.86 12.93
CA GLU A 542 43.19 -19.55 13.28
C GLU A 542 42.56 -18.85 12.05
N GLN A 543 43.20 -18.92 10.88
CA GLN A 543 42.60 -18.45 9.61
C GLN A 543 41.31 -19.22 9.28
N GLY A 544 41.30 -20.53 9.52
CA GLY A 544 40.13 -21.38 9.36
C GLY A 544 38.98 -21.01 10.30
N LYS A 545 39.25 -20.62 11.56
CA LYS A 545 38.21 -20.12 12.49
C LYS A 545 37.58 -18.82 12.00
N GLN A 546 38.38 -17.89 11.47
CA GLN A 546 37.84 -16.65 10.90
C GLN A 546 36.94 -16.95 9.69
N TRP A 547 37.38 -17.85 8.81
CA TRP A 547 36.56 -18.33 7.69
C TRP A 547 35.25 -19.00 8.14
N LEU A 548 35.27 -19.82 9.20
CA LEU A 548 34.06 -20.40 9.79
C LEU A 548 33.09 -19.31 10.27
N ASN A 549 33.57 -18.35 11.08
CA ASN A 549 32.78 -17.23 11.61
C ASN A 549 32.10 -16.41 10.50
N ASP A 550 32.82 -16.15 9.42
CA ASP A 550 32.33 -15.30 8.34
C ASP A 550 31.40 -16.04 7.36
N THR A 551 31.35 -17.38 7.41
CA THR A 551 30.63 -18.24 6.46
C THR A 551 29.42 -18.96 7.06
N PHE A 552 29.50 -19.45 8.30
CA PHE A 552 28.51 -20.36 8.88
C PHE A 552 27.89 -19.85 10.18
N PHE A 553 26.56 -19.75 10.18
CA PHE A 553 25.76 -19.31 11.32
C PHE A 553 25.00 -20.50 11.91
N LEU A 554 25.31 -20.89 13.15
CA LEU A 554 24.70 -22.08 13.77
C LEU A 554 23.32 -21.76 14.34
N ALA A 555 22.29 -22.48 13.89
CA ALA A 555 20.95 -22.45 14.47
C ALA A 555 20.83 -23.60 15.48
N ARG A 556 20.75 -23.28 16.77
CA ARG A 556 20.67 -24.24 17.89
C ARG A 556 19.58 -23.82 18.87
N CYS A 557 18.82 -24.79 19.37
CA CYS A 557 18.00 -24.59 20.56
C CYS A 557 18.85 -24.89 21.80
N GLU A 558 18.84 -24.01 22.80
CA GLU A 558 19.54 -24.20 24.08
C GLU A 558 18.60 -24.75 25.17
N ASN A 559 17.31 -24.94 24.84
CA ASN A 559 16.29 -25.50 25.71
C ASN A 559 16.08 -27.00 25.44
N GLU A 560 15.46 -27.71 26.39
CA GLU A 560 15.08 -29.14 26.26
C GLU A 560 13.99 -29.43 25.21
N SER A 561 13.51 -28.41 24.49
CA SER A 561 12.43 -28.49 23.50
C SER A 561 12.96 -28.54 22.06
N LEU A 562 12.44 -29.47 21.24
CA LEU A 562 12.74 -29.51 19.81
C LEU A 562 12.36 -28.18 19.11
N PRO A 563 13.17 -27.69 18.14
CA PRO A 563 12.87 -26.47 17.41
C PRO A 563 11.72 -26.66 16.41
N SER A 564 10.71 -25.78 16.47
CA SER A 564 9.67 -25.73 15.43
C SER A 564 10.19 -25.15 14.11
N ILE A 565 9.64 -25.60 12.97
CA ILE A 565 10.04 -25.09 11.65
C ILE A 565 9.88 -23.56 11.53
N ASN A 566 8.89 -22.96 12.20
CA ASN A 566 8.68 -21.51 12.18
C ASN A 566 9.90 -20.78 12.76
N TRP A 567 10.40 -21.26 13.91
CA TRP A 567 11.56 -20.68 14.59
C TRP A 567 12.83 -20.78 13.74
N VAL A 568 13.06 -21.92 13.07
CA VAL A 568 14.19 -22.10 12.15
C VAL A 568 14.12 -21.11 10.99
N LEU A 569 12.94 -20.94 10.38
CA LEU A 569 12.76 -20.03 9.24
C LEU A 569 12.84 -18.54 9.63
N ASP A 570 12.34 -18.14 10.81
CA ASP A 570 12.47 -16.76 11.31
C ASP A 570 13.91 -16.43 11.72
N LEU A 571 14.67 -17.38 12.28
CA LEU A 571 16.10 -17.22 12.54
C LEU A 571 16.90 -17.15 11.23
N ALA A 572 16.61 -18.01 10.25
CA ALA A 572 17.23 -17.96 8.94
C ALA A 572 16.94 -16.65 8.20
N LYS A 573 15.70 -16.14 8.28
CA LYS A 573 15.28 -14.82 7.79
C LYS A 573 16.08 -13.68 8.41
N ALA A 574 16.31 -13.73 9.72
CA ALA A 574 17.18 -12.75 10.40
C ALA A 574 18.64 -12.83 9.89
N ALA A 575 19.14 -14.03 9.63
CA ALA A 575 20.50 -14.24 9.11
C ALA A 575 20.68 -13.79 7.65
N VAL A 576 19.69 -14.03 6.77
CA VAL A 576 19.64 -13.47 5.41
C VAL A 576 19.73 -11.95 5.47
N LEU A 577 18.87 -11.30 6.27
CA LEU A 577 18.77 -9.84 6.37
C LEU A 577 19.98 -9.15 7.03
N ARG A 578 20.73 -9.85 7.89
CA ARG A 578 21.88 -9.27 8.64
C ARG A 578 23.25 -9.64 8.07
N HIS A 579 23.38 -10.82 7.48
CA HIS A 579 24.69 -11.41 7.13
C HIS A 579 24.80 -11.83 5.66
N GLY A 580 23.75 -11.67 4.85
CA GLY A 580 23.77 -12.03 3.43
C GLY A 580 23.77 -13.54 3.18
N VAL A 581 23.19 -14.32 4.10
CA VAL A 581 23.04 -15.78 3.97
C VAL A 581 22.30 -16.13 2.67
N SER A 582 22.87 -17.07 1.91
CA SER A 582 22.37 -17.55 0.63
C SER A 582 21.82 -18.98 0.71
N GLY A 583 22.10 -19.69 1.81
CA GLY A 583 21.62 -21.06 2.02
C GLY A 583 21.28 -21.43 3.46
N LEU A 584 20.36 -22.37 3.64
CA LEU A 584 19.94 -22.95 4.91
C LEU A 584 20.02 -24.48 4.82
N VAL A 585 20.70 -25.12 5.77
CA VAL A 585 20.71 -26.58 5.93
C VAL A 585 19.92 -26.97 7.17
N ILE A 586 19.00 -27.92 7.03
CA ILE A 586 18.26 -28.57 8.12
C ILE A 586 18.64 -30.05 8.12
N ASP A 587 19.37 -30.48 9.15
CA ASP A 587 19.98 -31.82 9.22
C ASP A 587 19.97 -32.41 10.66
N PRO A 588 19.20 -33.47 10.94
CA PRO A 588 18.18 -34.10 10.10
C PRO A 588 16.79 -33.41 10.23
N TYR A 589 15.87 -33.73 9.32
CA TYR A 589 14.44 -33.39 9.42
C TYR A 589 13.81 -33.85 10.75
N ASN A 590 14.20 -35.03 11.23
CA ASN A 590 13.56 -35.73 12.35
C ASN A 590 13.73 -35.02 13.71
N GLU A 591 14.68 -34.09 13.82
CA GLU A 591 14.98 -33.30 15.03
C GLU A 591 14.23 -31.96 15.07
N LEU A 592 13.14 -31.83 14.29
CA LEU A 592 12.20 -30.72 14.37
C LEU A 592 10.97 -31.09 15.21
N ASP A 593 10.32 -30.09 15.80
CA ASP A 593 9.06 -30.32 16.53
C ASP A 593 7.92 -30.74 15.57
N HIS A 594 7.55 -32.02 15.65
CA HIS A 594 6.46 -32.66 14.90
C HIS A 594 5.13 -32.71 15.68
N GLN A 595 4.98 -31.94 16.76
CA GLN A 595 3.67 -31.77 17.41
C GLN A 595 2.61 -31.30 16.41
N ARG A 596 1.49 -32.02 16.40
CA ARG A 596 0.37 -31.83 15.49
C ARG A 596 -0.96 -31.98 16.24
N PRO A 597 -2.03 -31.28 15.85
CA PRO A 597 -3.38 -31.58 16.34
C PRO A 597 -3.75 -33.05 16.05
N SER A 598 -4.54 -33.67 16.92
CA SER A 598 -5.01 -35.05 16.75
C SER A 598 -5.87 -35.28 15.50
N SER A 599 -6.38 -34.21 14.90
CA SER A 599 -7.12 -34.19 13.64
C SER A 599 -6.25 -34.09 12.38
N GLN A 600 -4.93 -33.89 12.49
CA GLN A 600 -4.04 -33.68 11.34
C GLN A 600 -3.19 -34.91 11.04
N THR A 601 -3.18 -35.34 9.78
CA THR A 601 -2.31 -36.43 9.32
C THR A 601 -0.85 -36.00 9.18
N GLU A 602 0.06 -36.98 9.15
CA GLU A 602 1.48 -36.74 8.91
C GLU A 602 1.73 -36.07 7.54
N THR A 603 1.03 -36.54 6.50
CA THR A 603 1.13 -36.02 5.14
C THR A 603 0.69 -34.55 5.04
N GLU A 604 -0.36 -34.16 5.74
CA GLU A 604 -0.83 -32.77 5.79
C GLU A 604 0.15 -31.85 6.54
N TYR A 605 0.70 -32.32 7.68
CA TYR A 605 1.74 -31.60 8.41
C TYR A 605 2.98 -31.37 7.52
N VAL A 606 3.48 -32.43 6.87
CA VAL A 606 4.64 -32.35 5.97
C VAL A 606 4.37 -31.41 4.80
N SER A 607 3.18 -31.49 4.18
CA SER A 607 2.78 -30.60 3.08
C SER A 607 2.74 -29.12 3.49
N GLN A 608 2.18 -28.81 4.66
CA GLN A 608 2.17 -27.45 5.21
C GLN A 608 3.57 -26.96 5.57
N MET A 609 4.41 -27.82 6.16
CA MET A 609 5.80 -27.51 6.49
C MET A 609 6.62 -27.19 5.24
N LEU A 610 6.62 -28.08 4.24
CA LEU A 610 7.37 -27.89 2.99
C LEU A 610 6.86 -26.67 2.21
N THR A 611 5.56 -26.35 2.31
CA THR A 611 4.99 -25.11 1.75
C THR A 611 5.56 -23.85 2.43
N LYS A 612 5.75 -23.85 3.76
CA LYS A 612 6.43 -22.75 4.47
C LYS A 612 7.90 -22.63 4.04
N VAL A 613 8.62 -23.75 3.97
CA VAL A 613 10.03 -23.80 3.56
C VAL A 613 10.21 -23.28 2.13
N LYS A 614 9.39 -23.75 1.18
CA LYS A 614 9.44 -23.27 -0.22
C LYS A 614 9.12 -21.78 -0.34
N ARG A 615 8.11 -21.28 0.40
CA ARG A 615 7.79 -19.84 0.43
C ARG A 615 8.93 -19.01 1.02
N PHE A 616 9.58 -19.48 2.09
CA PHE A 616 10.76 -18.82 2.64
C PHE A 616 11.89 -18.75 1.60
N ALA A 617 12.22 -19.88 0.97
CA ALA A 617 13.28 -19.99 -0.02
C ALA A 617 13.07 -18.99 -1.16
N GLN A 618 11.90 -19.04 -1.81
CA GLN A 618 11.52 -18.16 -2.91
C GLN A 618 11.51 -16.67 -2.52
N HIS A 619 10.96 -16.32 -1.35
CA HIS A 619 10.86 -14.93 -0.90
C HIS A 619 12.22 -14.31 -0.51
N HIS A 620 13.22 -15.14 -0.16
CA HIS A 620 14.53 -14.69 0.30
C HIS A 620 15.69 -15.02 -0.66
N ALA A 621 15.40 -15.60 -1.83
CA ALA A 621 16.39 -16.15 -2.77
C ALA A 621 17.43 -17.07 -2.07
N CYS A 622 17.01 -17.75 -1.00
CA CYS A 622 17.87 -18.54 -0.13
C CYS A 622 17.61 -20.03 -0.39
N HIS A 623 18.62 -20.79 -0.83
CA HIS A 623 18.44 -22.21 -1.12
C HIS A 623 18.31 -23.02 0.19
N VAL A 624 17.38 -23.97 0.25
CA VAL A 624 17.21 -24.82 1.45
C VAL A 624 17.59 -26.26 1.14
N TRP A 625 18.52 -26.83 1.90
CA TRP A 625 18.76 -28.27 1.95
C TRP A 625 18.06 -28.90 3.13
N PHE A 626 17.41 -30.02 2.89
CA PHE A 626 16.56 -30.70 3.87
C PHE A 626 16.91 -32.19 3.91
N VAL A 627 17.55 -32.64 4.98
CA VAL A 627 18.05 -34.02 5.07
C VAL A 627 16.98 -34.95 5.62
N ALA A 628 16.56 -35.91 4.82
CA ALA A 628 15.52 -36.88 5.16
C ALA A 628 16.11 -38.30 5.30
N HIS A 629 15.50 -39.10 6.16
CA HIS A 629 15.84 -40.51 6.36
C HIS A 629 14.65 -41.37 5.90
N PRO A 630 14.86 -42.43 5.09
CA PRO A 630 13.78 -43.31 4.67
C PRO A 630 13.21 -44.09 5.87
N ARG A 631 11.87 -44.16 5.96
CA ARG A 631 11.15 -44.72 7.12
C ARG A 631 11.47 -46.19 7.40
N GLN A 632 11.78 -46.95 6.35
CA GLN A 632 12.37 -48.29 6.40
C GLN A 632 13.34 -48.43 5.22
N VAL A 633 14.45 -49.13 5.42
CA VAL A 633 15.22 -49.72 4.33
C VAL A 633 14.69 -51.15 4.16
N GLY A 634 14.00 -51.41 3.05
CA GLY A 634 13.62 -52.78 2.68
C GLY A 634 14.87 -53.64 2.52
N ARG A 635 14.82 -54.86 3.06
CA ARG A 635 15.81 -55.91 2.79
C ARG A 635 15.44 -56.68 1.53
#